data_AF-A0A9E2S3R2-F1
#
_entry.id   AF-A0A9E2S3R2-F1
#
_cell.length_a   1.000
_cell.length_b   1.000
_cell.length_c   1.000
_cell.angle_alpha   90.00
_cell.angle_beta   90.00
_cell.angle_gamma   90.00
#
_symmetry.space_group_name_H-M   'P 1'
#
loop_
_entity.id
_entity.type
_entity.pdbx_description
1 polymer ?
#
loop_
_entity_poly.entity_id
_entity_poly.type
_entity_poly.pdbx_seq_one_letter_code
_entity_poly.pdbx_strand_id
1 'polypeptide(L)'
;MCPCTQPHAAHALLTALLQGDIDQALQLGLIDANPCPTCTPACTTRLQEAQHARRGALASRERYRNRNRRLARIKAEREAARRAPPAAVTQQAPALPNAAADALARALAKAKARHA
;
A
#
# COMPACT_ATOMS: atom_id res chain seq x y z
N MET A 1 -23.52 -10.98 -32.49
CA MET A 1 -22.38 -11.36 -33.35
C MET A 1 -21.95 -10.13 -34.15
N CYS A 2 -20.64 -9.85 -34.35
CA CYS A 2 -20.25 -8.71 -35.23
C CYS A 2 -20.70 -9.04 -36.67
N PRO A 3 -21.33 -8.10 -37.39
CA PRO A 3 -21.75 -8.32 -38.78
C PRO A 3 -20.60 -8.20 -39.79
N CYS A 4 -19.36 -7.95 -39.34
CA CYS A 4 -18.21 -7.81 -40.22
C CYS A 4 -17.72 -9.19 -40.72
N THR A 5 -17.46 -9.28 -42.02
CA THR A 5 -17.01 -10.50 -42.72
C THR A 5 -15.49 -10.54 -42.92
N GLN A 6 -14.77 -9.47 -42.58
CA GLN A 6 -13.31 -9.42 -42.73
C GLN A 6 -12.63 -10.27 -41.65
N PRO A 7 -11.57 -11.02 -41.98
CA PRO A 7 -10.83 -11.80 -40.97
C PRO A 7 -10.07 -10.85 -40.03
N HIS A 8 -10.43 -10.82 -38.75
CA HIS A 8 -9.74 -10.02 -37.73
C HIS A 8 -9.80 -10.68 -36.35
N ALA A 9 -8.70 -10.64 -35.58
CA ALA A 9 -8.62 -11.25 -34.25
C ALA A 9 -9.67 -10.70 -33.26
N ALA A 10 -10.08 -9.44 -33.42
CA ALA A 10 -11.15 -8.81 -32.64
C ALA A 10 -12.48 -9.58 -32.69
N HIS A 11 -12.75 -10.34 -33.76
CA HIS A 11 -14.01 -11.08 -33.90
C HIS A 11 -14.09 -12.26 -32.93
N ALA A 12 -12.99 -13.01 -32.76
CA ALA A 12 -12.92 -14.10 -31.78
C ALA A 12 -13.08 -13.57 -30.34
N LEU A 13 -12.44 -12.43 -30.06
CA LEU A 13 -12.59 -11.72 -28.78
C LEU A 13 -14.03 -11.29 -28.51
N LEU A 14 -14.69 -10.68 -29.50
CA LEU A 14 -16.08 -10.25 -29.36
C LEU A 14 -17.04 -11.43 -29.16
N THR A 15 -16.77 -12.58 -29.78
CA THR A 15 -17.53 -13.80 -29.55
C THR A 15 -17.38 -14.29 -28.10
N ALA A 16 -16.15 -14.38 -27.59
CA ALA A 16 -15.90 -14.75 -26.20
C ALA A 16 -16.57 -13.77 -25.21
N LEU A 17 -16.45 -12.46 -25.46
CA LEU A 17 -17.11 -11.42 -24.65
C LEU A 17 -18.64 -11.47 -24.72
N LEU A 18 -19.22 -11.90 -25.84
CA LEU A 18 -20.67 -12.11 -25.98
C LEU A 18 -21.16 -13.32 -25.18
N GLN A 19 -20.34 -14.36 -25.11
CA GLN A 19 -20.61 -15.57 -24.32
C GLN A 19 -20.33 -15.38 -22.83
N GLY A 20 -19.75 -14.24 -22.44
CA GLY A 20 -19.33 -13.99 -21.06
C GLY A 20 -18.05 -14.74 -20.67
N ASP A 21 -17.37 -15.37 -21.63
CA ASP A 21 -16.12 -16.10 -21.41
C ASP A 21 -14.93 -15.14 -21.39
N ILE A 22 -14.73 -14.51 -20.24
CA ILE A 22 -13.65 -13.55 -20.03
C ILE A 22 -12.28 -14.25 -20.06
N ASP A 23 -12.20 -15.52 -19.65
CA ASP A 23 -10.94 -16.26 -19.61
C ASP A 23 -10.45 -16.58 -21.02
N GLN A 24 -11.35 -17.04 -21.89
CA GLN A 24 -11.05 -17.19 -23.31
C GLN A 24 -10.68 -15.86 -23.96
N ALA A 25 -11.39 -14.77 -23.65
CA ALA A 25 -11.04 -13.45 -24.16
C ALA A 25 -9.62 -13.01 -23.72
N LEU A 26 -9.21 -13.32 -22.49
CA LEU A 26 -7.87 -13.04 -22.00
C LEU A 26 -6.80 -13.91 -22.69
N GLN A 27 -7.07 -15.19 -22.91
CA GLN A 27 -6.18 -16.08 -23.67
C GLN A 27 -5.94 -15.57 -25.10
N LEU A 28 -6.98 -14.99 -25.70
CA LEU A 28 -6.93 -14.36 -27.02
C LEU A 28 -6.27 -12.95 -27.02
N GLY A 29 -5.79 -12.46 -25.87
CA GLY A 29 -5.06 -11.19 -25.79
C GLY A 29 -5.93 -9.95 -25.65
N LEU A 30 -7.08 -10.04 -24.96
CA LEU A 30 -8.02 -8.92 -24.76
C LEU A 30 -7.36 -7.56 -24.43
N ILE A 31 -6.33 -7.55 -23.57
CA ILE A 31 -5.71 -6.31 -23.06
C ILE A 31 -5.08 -5.47 -24.18
N ASP A 32 -4.45 -6.13 -25.15
CA ASP A 32 -3.61 -5.48 -26.18
C ASP A 32 -4.24 -5.60 -27.58
N ALA A 33 -5.48 -6.10 -27.64
CA ALA A 33 -6.20 -6.28 -28.88
C ALA A 33 -6.56 -4.94 -29.52
N ASN A 34 -6.32 -4.85 -30.83
CA ASN A 34 -6.80 -3.73 -31.63
C ASN A 34 -8.25 -3.99 -32.08
N PRO A 35 -9.10 -2.95 -32.14
CA PRO A 35 -10.42 -3.09 -32.73
C PRO A 35 -10.32 -3.33 -34.25
N CYS A 36 -11.30 -4.02 -34.80
CA CYS A 36 -11.41 -4.18 -36.25
C CYS A 36 -11.81 -2.82 -36.87
N PRO A 37 -11.06 -2.30 -37.88
CA PRO A 37 -11.31 -0.98 -38.45
C PRO A 37 -12.62 -0.88 -39.24
N THR A 38 -13.19 -2.04 -39.64
CA THR A 38 -14.41 -2.13 -40.44
C THR A 38 -15.61 -2.67 -39.67
N CYS A 39 -15.46 -3.10 -38.40
CA CYS A 39 -16.62 -3.46 -37.57
C CYS A 39 -17.44 -2.20 -37.22
N THR A 40 -18.68 -2.43 -36.79
CA THR A 40 -19.55 -1.37 -36.32
C THR A 40 -19.00 -0.68 -35.07
N PRO A 41 -19.32 0.61 -34.83
CA PRO A 41 -18.90 1.32 -33.62
C PRO A 41 -19.26 0.58 -32.33
N ALA A 42 -20.42 -0.06 -32.28
CA ALA A 42 -20.87 -0.84 -31.12
C ALA A 42 -19.91 -2.00 -30.78
N CYS A 43 -19.30 -2.65 -31.77
CA CYS A 43 -18.31 -3.70 -31.55
C CYS A 43 -17.02 -3.13 -30.96
N THR A 44 -16.56 -2.01 -31.50
CA THR A 44 -15.38 -1.30 -31.00
C THR A 44 -15.58 -0.83 -29.57
N THR A 45 -16.72 -0.20 -29.26
CA THR A 45 -17.08 0.23 -27.92
C THR A 45 -17.09 -0.93 -26.94
N ARG A 46 -17.73 -2.05 -27.28
CA ARG A 46 -17.79 -3.24 -26.40
C ARG A 46 -16.41 -3.80 -26.09
N LEU A 47 -15.52 -3.85 -27.09
CA LEU A 47 -14.14 -4.30 -26.88
C LEU A 47 -13.38 -3.33 -25.96
N GLN A 48 -13.49 -2.02 -26.21
CA GLN A 48 -12.85 -0.98 -25.41
C GLN A 48 -13.34 -0.98 -23.96
N GLU A 49 -14.64 -1.09 -23.73
CA GLU A 49 -15.23 -1.19 -22.39
C GLU A 49 -14.68 -2.40 -21.62
N ALA A 50 -14.62 -3.57 -22.27
CA ALA A 50 -14.03 -4.77 -21.67
C ALA A 50 -12.55 -4.58 -21.32
N GLN A 51 -11.78 -3.93 -22.20
CA GLN A 51 -10.38 -3.58 -21.96
C GLN A 51 -10.23 -2.63 -20.77
N HIS A 52 -11.00 -1.55 -20.75
CA HIS A 52 -10.96 -0.55 -19.69
C HIS A 52 -11.33 -1.16 -18.34
N ALA A 53 -12.43 -1.92 -18.28
CA ALA A 53 -12.86 -2.63 -17.09
C ALA A 53 -11.75 -3.56 -16.56
N ARG A 54 -11.12 -4.33 -17.46
CA ARG A 54 -10.06 -5.26 -17.07
C ARG A 54 -8.80 -4.55 -16.59
N ARG A 55 -8.32 -3.52 -17.30
CA ARG A 55 -7.17 -2.71 -16.88
C ARG A 55 -7.43 -2.04 -15.53
N GLY A 56 -8.65 -1.53 -15.31
CA GLY A 56 -9.08 -0.98 -14.02
C GLY A 56 -9.03 -2.01 -12.89
N ALA A 57 -9.53 -3.22 -13.12
CA ALA A 57 -9.48 -4.31 -12.15
C ALA A 57 -8.03 -4.71 -11.79
N LEU A 58 -7.14 -4.80 -12.78
CA LEU A 58 -5.72 -5.08 -12.56
C LEU A 58 -5.03 -3.98 -11.75
N ALA A 59 -5.27 -2.71 -12.10
CA ALA A 59 -4.74 -1.58 -11.34
C ALA A 59 -5.23 -1.57 -9.88
N SER A 60 -6.50 -1.92 -9.65
CA SER A 60 -7.05 -2.06 -8.30
C SER A 60 -6.36 -3.15 -7.49
N ARG A 61 -6.14 -4.32 -8.10
CA ARG A 61 -5.40 -5.43 -7.49
C ARG A 61 -3.96 -5.01 -7.14
N GLU A 62 -3.30 -4.25 -8.00
CA GLU A 62 -1.93 -3.80 -7.71
C GLU A 62 -1.89 -2.77 -6.58
N ARG A 63 -2.83 -1.82 -6.53
CA ARG A 63 -2.97 -0.90 -5.38
C ARG A 63 -3.17 -1.66 -4.07
N TYR A 64 -4.02 -2.68 -4.08
CA TYR A 64 -4.24 -3.54 -2.91
C TYR A 64 -2.95 -4.25 -2.47
N ARG A 65 -2.22 -4.87 -3.41
CA ARG A 65 -0.93 -5.52 -3.14
C ARG A 65 0.08 -4.54 -2.57
N ASN A 66 0.20 -3.34 -3.15
CA ASN A 66 1.12 -2.30 -2.67
C ASN A 66 0.77 -1.82 -1.26
N ARG A 67 -0.52 -1.61 -0.97
CA ARG A 67 -0.99 -1.29 0.39
C ARG A 67 -0.61 -2.40 1.37
N ASN A 68 -0.83 -3.66 1.02
CA ASN A 68 -0.49 -4.79 1.88
C ASN A 68 1.02 -4.88 2.15
N ARG A 69 1.87 -4.72 1.12
CA ARG A 69 3.33 -4.68 1.27
C ARG A 69 3.76 -3.57 2.23
N ARG A 70 3.19 -2.37 2.10
CA ARG A 70 3.46 -1.24 3.00
C ARG A 70 3.07 -1.56 4.45
N LEU A 71 1.88 -2.10 4.65
CA LEU A 71 1.40 -2.45 5.99
C LEU A 71 2.23 -3.57 6.62
N ALA A 72 2.63 -4.57 5.85
CA ALA A 72 3.54 -5.62 6.30
C ALA A 72 4.89 -5.06 6.75
N ARG A 73 5.47 -4.11 6.01
CA ARG A 73 6.69 -3.42 6.39
C ARG A 73 6.55 -2.67 7.72
N ILE A 74 5.50 -1.86 7.86
CA ILE A 74 5.24 -1.10 9.10
C ILE A 74 5.03 -2.06 10.29
N LYS A 75 4.34 -3.18 10.07
CA LYS A 75 4.14 -4.21 11.11
C LYS A 75 5.48 -4.81 11.54
N ALA A 76 6.34 -5.18 10.59
CA ALA A 76 7.67 -5.72 10.87
C ALA A 76 8.56 -4.73 11.63
N GLU A 77 8.58 -3.45 11.22
CA GLU A 77 9.31 -2.37 11.92
C GLU A 77 8.84 -2.23 13.37
N ARG A 78 7.52 -2.22 13.61
CA ARG A 78 6.94 -2.14 14.96
C ARG A 78 7.23 -3.38 15.81
N GLU A 79 7.25 -4.56 15.21
CA GLU A 79 7.63 -5.79 15.90
C GLU A 79 9.12 -5.79 16.27
N ALA A 80 9.99 -5.33 15.38
CA ALA A 80 11.42 -5.18 15.65
C ALA A 80 11.67 -4.18 16.79
N ALA A 81 11.02 -3.00 16.76
CA ALA A 81 11.15 -2.00 17.82
C ALA A 81 10.67 -2.52 19.20
N ARG A 82 9.65 -3.38 19.24
CA ARG A 82 9.18 -4.02 20.48
C ARG A 82 10.12 -5.09 21.02
N ARG A 83 10.85 -5.78 20.14
CA ARG A 83 11.82 -6.83 20.51
C ARG A 83 13.20 -6.28 20.83
N ALA A 84 13.52 -5.08 20.35
CA ALA A 84 14.77 -4.42 20.70
C ALA A 84 14.78 -4.13 22.21
N PRO A 85 15.79 -4.60 22.97
CA PRO A 85 15.92 -4.23 24.35
C PRO A 85 16.04 -2.70 24.44
N PRO A 86 15.44 -2.07 25.47
CA PRO A 86 15.57 -0.63 25.64
C PRO A 86 17.05 -0.29 25.61
N ALA A 87 17.44 0.64 24.73
CA ALA A 87 18.79 1.18 24.76
C ALA A 87 19.06 1.61 26.20
N ALA A 88 20.12 1.08 26.81
CA ALA A 88 20.52 1.47 28.15
C ALA A 88 20.82 2.96 28.11
N VAL A 89 19.83 3.78 28.46
CA VAL A 89 20.01 5.21 28.58
C VAL A 89 20.88 5.36 29.82
N THR A 90 22.19 5.47 29.63
CA THR A 90 23.09 5.96 30.67
C THR A 90 22.76 7.43 30.84
N GLN A 91 21.61 7.72 31.46
CA GLN A 91 21.30 9.03 31.99
C GLN A 91 22.28 9.23 33.15
N GLN A 92 23.47 9.74 32.84
CA GLN A 92 24.26 10.42 33.84
C GLN A 92 23.42 11.59 34.32
N ALA A 93 22.86 11.44 35.53
CA ALA A 93 22.14 12.52 36.18
C ALA A 93 23.04 13.75 36.16
N PRO A 94 22.53 14.92 35.70
CA PRO A 94 23.34 16.13 35.71
C PRO A 94 23.78 16.38 37.15
N ALA A 95 25.09 16.54 37.34
CA ALA A 95 25.64 16.82 38.65
C ALA A 95 24.98 18.10 39.18
N LEU A 96 24.49 18.03 40.43
CA LEU A 96 23.89 19.19 41.10
C LEU A 96 24.92 20.33 41.13
N PRO A 97 24.55 21.56 40.74
CA PRO A 97 25.44 22.69 40.85
C PRO A 97 25.79 22.93 42.32
N ASN A 98 27.07 23.19 42.62
CA ASN A 98 27.59 23.30 43.99
C ASN A 98 26.77 24.22 44.89
N ALA A 99 26.28 25.34 44.35
CA ALA A 99 25.45 26.29 45.11
C ALA A 99 24.13 25.67 45.63
N ALA A 100 23.54 24.73 44.90
CA ALA A 100 22.34 24.01 45.32
C ALA A 100 22.66 22.96 46.39
N ALA A 101 23.82 22.29 46.30
CA ALA A 101 24.30 21.37 47.33
C ALA A 101 24.55 22.09 48.66
N ASP A 102 25.18 23.27 48.61
CA ASP A 102 25.44 24.10 49.80
C ASP A 102 24.14 24.62 50.45
N ALA A 103 23.15 24.99 49.63
CA ALA A 103 21.84 25.40 50.12
C ALA A 103 21.12 24.27 50.87
N LEU A 104 21.18 23.04 50.32
CA LEU A 104 20.62 21.85 50.97
C LEU A 104 21.36 21.49 52.27
N ALA A 105 22.69 21.60 52.29
CA ALA A 105 23.49 21.35 53.49
C ALA A 105 23.10 22.30 54.64
N ARG A 106 22.93 23.60 54.34
CA ARG A 106 22.45 24.60 55.30
C ARG A 106 21.03 24.32 55.77
N ALA A 107 20.14 23.94 54.86
CA ALA A 107 18.76 23.60 55.20
C ALA A 107 18.67 22.38 56.13
N LEU A 108 19.48 21.34 55.87
CA LEU A 108 19.58 20.16 56.73
C LEU A 108 20.15 20.48 58.11
N ALA A 109 21.19 21.31 58.20
CA ALA A 109 21.75 21.76 59.47
C ALA A 109 20.69 22.51 60.31
N LYS A 110 19.92 23.40 59.65
CA LYS A 110 18.83 24.15 60.30
C LYS A 110 17.69 23.24 60.74
N ALA A 111 17.35 22.21 59.96
CA ALA A 111 16.33 21.24 60.33
C ALA A 111 16.77 20.39 61.53
N LYS A 112 18.02 19.90 61.55
CA LYS A 112 18.57 19.15 62.69
C LYS A 112 18.60 19.99 63.96
N ALA A 113 18.96 21.26 63.87
CA ALA A 113 18.93 22.19 65.01
C ALA A 113 17.51 22.53 65.52
N ARG A 114 16.46 22.29 64.72
CA ARG A 114 15.05 22.47 65.12
C ARG A 114 14.42 21.21 65.73
N HIS A 115 15.06 20.06 65.54
CA HIS A 115 14.60 18.76 66.01
C HIS A 115 15.52 18.16 67.09
N ALA A 116 16.42 18.98 67.65
CA ALA A 116 17.26 18.72 68.82
C ALA A 116 16.76 19.59 69.98
#